data_AF-A0A1Y3EV97-F1
#
_entry.id   AF-A0A1Y3EV97-F1
#
_cell.length_a   1.000
_cell.length_b   1.000
_cell.length_c   1.000
_cell.angle_alpha   90.00
_cell.angle_beta   90.00
_cell.angle_gamma   90.00
#
_symmetry.space_group_name_H-M   'P 1'
#
loop_
_entity.id
_entity.type
_entity.pdbx_description
1 polymer ?
#
loop_
_entity_poly.entity_id
_entity_poly.type
_entity_poly.pdbx_seq_one_letter_code
_entity_poly.pdbx_strand_id
1 'polypeptide(L)'
;MSCTSYRIHSIFLLRLFNDPIAMFLFYIAMLCWIYRQWTAGIVLYSLALSVKMNILLFSPAVAVICLYKRGLQDSCRLFALAFLIQVTLAIPFLHTNPLGYLRSAFNFGRVFDHRWTVNWRFVPVEVFTHKYFHCILLLFHIILVFYFLYIKFFRYVLSIVYTKKIVLLLAGINLIGISFSRSLHYQFYVWYYHLLPFLSWQTPYSTTSKLTLLGIIEMCWNVYPSTLWSSLLLHFCHAILLVGLFLQPDLNSKKKST
;
A
#
# COMPACT_ATOMS: atom_id res chain seq x y z
N MET A 1 -17.02 6.38 -2.83
CA MET A 1 -16.69 7.75 -3.26
C MET A 1 -15.75 7.69 -4.46
N SER A 2 -16.29 7.34 -5.63
CA SER A 2 -15.59 7.33 -6.93
C SER A 2 -15.95 8.56 -7.79
N CYS A 3 -16.76 9.49 -7.26
CA CYS A 3 -17.38 10.56 -8.05
C CYS A 3 -16.54 11.84 -8.17
N THR A 4 -15.43 11.98 -7.44
CA THR A 4 -14.62 13.20 -7.43
C THR A 4 -13.40 13.14 -8.35
N SER A 5 -12.94 11.94 -8.71
CA SER A 5 -11.80 11.75 -9.61
C SER A 5 -12.25 11.13 -10.93
N TYR A 6 -12.05 11.87 -12.02
CA TYR A 6 -12.28 11.39 -13.39
C TYR A 6 -11.54 10.08 -13.67
N ARG A 7 -10.30 9.97 -13.20
CA ARG A 7 -9.45 8.80 -13.44
C ARG A 7 -9.90 7.59 -12.65
N ILE A 8 -10.31 7.76 -11.40
CA ILE A 8 -10.86 6.67 -10.60
C ILE A 8 -12.18 6.18 -11.23
N HIS A 9 -13.05 7.09 -11.65
CA HIS A 9 -14.25 6.73 -12.40
C HIS A 9 -13.91 5.89 -13.65
N SER A 10 -12.93 6.32 -14.45
CA SER A 10 -12.47 5.58 -15.63
C SER A 10 -11.91 4.19 -15.29
N ILE A 11 -11.10 4.06 -14.23
CA ILE A 11 -10.52 2.78 -13.81
C ILE A 11 -11.61 1.79 -13.37
N PHE A 12 -12.59 2.26 -12.59
CA PHE A 12 -13.64 1.40 -12.05
C PHE A 12 -14.71 1.04 -13.09
N LEU A 13 -15.13 1.98 -13.93
CA LEU A 13 -16.30 1.81 -14.78
C LEU A 13 -15.98 1.50 -16.24
N LEU A 14 -14.89 2.06 -16.78
CA LEU A 14 -14.62 1.98 -18.23
C LEU A 14 -13.61 0.89 -18.59
N ARG A 15 -12.72 0.51 -17.67
CA ARG A 15 -11.57 -0.36 -18.00
C ARG A 15 -11.56 -1.71 -17.29
N LEU A 16 -12.48 -1.95 -16.34
CA LEU A 16 -12.69 -3.24 -15.63
C LEU A 16 -11.38 -3.96 -15.26
N PHE A 17 -10.43 -3.24 -14.69
CA PHE A 17 -9.18 -3.85 -14.25
C PHE A 17 -9.38 -4.70 -13.00
N ASN A 18 -8.47 -5.64 -12.77
CA ASN A 18 -8.43 -6.44 -11.54
C ASN A 18 -8.15 -5.59 -10.29
N ASP A 19 -7.61 -4.37 -10.44
CA ASP A 19 -7.23 -3.49 -9.34
C ASP A 19 -8.42 -3.07 -8.45
N PRO A 20 -9.56 -2.57 -8.99
CA PRO A 20 -10.80 -2.40 -8.24
C PRO A 20 -11.23 -3.60 -7.40
N ILE A 21 -11.22 -4.80 -7.98
CA ILE A 21 -11.68 -6.03 -7.31
C ILE A 21 -10.72 -6.39 -6.15
N ALA A 22 -9.41 -6.34 -6.40
CA ALA A 22 -8.41 -6.57 -5.37
C ALA A 22 -8.56 -5.58 -4.21
N MET A 23 -8.70 -4.28 -4.50
CA MET A 23 -8.86 -3.26 -3.47
C MET A 23 -10.19 -3.38 -2.72
N PHE A 24 -11.28 -3.75 -3.39
CA PHE A 24 -12.57 -4.01 -2.75
C PHE A 24 -12.49 -5.14 -1.73
N LEU A 25 -11.95 -6.31 -2.12
CA LEU A 25 -11.73 -7.43 -1.21
C LEU A 25 -10.82 -7.04 -0.04
N PHE A 26 -9.76 -6.27 -0.31
CA PHE A 26 -8.87 -5.76 0.73
C PHE A 26 -9.58 -4.81 1.71
N TYR A 27 -10.47 -3.94 1.25
CA TYR A 27 -11.23 -3.06 2.15
C TYR A 27 -12.20 -3.84 3.03
N ILE A 28 -12.83 -4.92 2.53
CA ILE A 28 -13.62 -5.82 3.38
C ILE A 28 -12.73 -6.51 4.41
N ALA A 29 -11.54 -7.00 4.01
CA ALA A 29 -10.57 -7.58 4.94
C ALA A 29 -10.18 -6.61 6.06
N MET A 30 -9.92 -5.35 5.70
CA MET A 30 -9.63 -4.28 6.65
C MET A 30 -10.80 -4.03 7.61
N LEU A 31 -12.05 -4.00 7.12
CA LEU A 31 -13.24 -3.90 7.97
C LEU A 31 -13.34 -5.09 8.93
N CYS A 32 -13.10 -6.32 8.46
CA CYS A 32 -13.07 -7.49 9.33
C CYS A 32 -12.07 -7.32 10.48
N TRP A 33 -10.86 -6.83 10.24
CA TRP A 33 -9.88 -6.57 11.32
C TRP A 33 -10.30 -5.45 12.28
N ILE A 34 -10.98 -4.41 11.78
CA ILE A 34 -11.58 -3.34 12.61
C ILE A 34 -12.63 -3.95 13.56
N TYR A 35 -13.47 -4.86 13.06
CA TYR A 35 -14.49 -5.58 13.83
C TYR A 35 -13.96 -6.86 14.52
N ARG A 36 -12.64 -7.04 14.60
CA ARG A 36 -11.96 -8.17 15.28
C ARG A 36 -12.26 -9.56 14.69
N GLN A 37 -12.73 -9.63 13.46
CA GLN A 37 -12.92 -10.87 12.69
C GLN A 37 -11.63 -11.26 11.94
N TRP A 38 -10.64 -11.77 12.68
CA TRP A 38 -9.28 -12.00 12.19
C TRP A 38 -9.18 -13.02 11.06
N THR A 39 -9.82 -14.17 11.22
CA THR A 39 -9.80 -15.26 10.22
C THR A 39 -10.46 -14.84 8.92
N ALA A 40 -11.66 -14.24 8.98
CA ALA A 40 -12.36 -13.73 7.80
C ALA A 40 -11.54 -12.64 7.10
N GLY A 41 -10.91 -11.74 7.87
CA GLY A 41 -10.01 -10.72 7.31
C GLY A 41 -8.82 -11.33 6.56
N ILE A 42 -8.20 -12.38 7.11
CA ILE A 42 -7.07 -13.07 6.46
C ILE A 42 -7.50 -13.87 5.22
N VAL A 43 -8.67 -14.52 5.25
CA VAL A 43 -9.24 -15.19 4.07
C VAL A 43 -9.44 -14.18 2.94
N LEU A 44 -10.14 -13.07 3.22
CA LEU A 44 -10.39 -12.02 2.22
C LEU A 44 -9.10 -11.33 1.75
N TYR A 45 -8.13 -11.12 2.64
CA TYR A 45 -6.81 -10.60 2.30
C TYR A 45 -6.06 -11.53 1.34
N SER A 46 -6.08 -12.84 1.59
CA SER A 46 -5.45 -13.83 0.72
C SER A 46 -6.17 -13.91 -0.65
N LEU A 47 -7.51 -13.85 -0.66
CA LEU A 47 -8.27 -13.75 -1.91
C LEU A 47 -7.93 -12.47 -2.68
N ALA A 48 -7.86 -11.31 -2.02
CA ALA A 48 -7.44 -10.06 -2.64
C ALA A 48 -6.03 -10.17 -3.26
N LEU A 49 -5.10 -10.79 -2.54
CA LEU A 49 -3.74 -11.06 -3.01
C LEU A 49 -3.72 -11.96 -4.26
N SER A 50 -4.61 -12.94 -4.34
CA SER A 50 -4.74 -13.82 -5.52
C SER A 50 -5.23 -13.07 -6.76
N VAL A 51 -6.02 -12.01 -6.58
CA VAL A 51 -6.47 -11.13 -7.68
C VAL A 51 -5.33 -10.25 -8.16
N LYS A 52 -4.58 -9.63 -7.24
CA LYS A 52 -3.44 -8.79 -7.57
C LYS A 52 -2.38 -8.71 -6.47
N MET A 53 -1.12 -8.82 -6.89
CA MET A 53 0.04 -8.85 -5.99
C MET A 53 0.30 -7.53 -5.24
N ASN A 54 -0.28 -6.40 -5.66
CA ASN A 54 -0.12 -5.12 -4.96
C ASN A 54 -0.56 -5.18 -3.49
N ILE A 55 -1.46 -6.12 -3.15
CA ILE A 55 -1.91 -6.37 -1.78
C ILE A 55 -0.76 -6.79 -0.84
N LEU A 56 0.37 -7.27 -1.37
CA LEU A 56 1.59 -7.52 -0.58
C LEU A 56 2.15 -6.26 0.07
N LEU A 57 1.90 -5.06 -0.47
CA LEU A 57 2.35 -3.80 0.13
C LEU A 57 1.80 -3.61 1.55
N PHE A 58 0.66 -4.21 1.88
CA PHE A 58 0.07 -4.16 3.22
C PHE A 58 0.61 -5.25 4.16
N SER A 59 1.31 -6.27 3.65
CA SER A 59 1.69 -7.47 4.41
C SER A 59 2.51 -7.19 5.68
N PRO A 60 3.47 -6.23 5.72
CA PRO A 60 4.21 -5.95 6.96
C PRO A 60 3.30 -5.43 8.08
N ALA A 61 2.32 -4.59 7.73
CA ALA A 61 1.35 -4.08 8.70
C ALA A 61 0.43 -5.21 9.18
N VAL A 62 -0.09 -6.03 8.26
CA VAL A 62 -0.96 -7.17 8.60
C VAL A 62 -0.26 -8.13 9.55
N ALA A 63 1.00 -8.49 9.27
CA ALA A 63 1.80 -9.38 10.11
C ALA A 63 1.98 -8.83 11.53
N VAL A 64 2.39 -7.56 11.66
CA VAL A 64 2.59 -6.92 12.97
C VAL A 64 1.28 -6.76 13.75
N ILE A 65 0.20 -6.41 13.06
CA ILE A 65 -1.14 -6.30 13.68
C ILE A 65 -1.59 -7.66 14.21
N CYS A 66 -1.46 -8.73 13.42
CA CYS A 66 -1.82 -10.09 13.85
C CYS A 66 -0.96 -10.52 15.04
N LEU A 67 0.37 -10.36 14.94
CA LEU A 67 1.32 -10.76 15.98
C LEU A 67 0.96 -10.17 17.34
N TYR A 68 0.62 -8.88 17.38
CA TYR A 68 0.31 -8.21 18.62
C TYR A 68 -1.13 -8.45 19.12
N LYS A 69 -2.10 -8.58 18.21
CA LYS A 69 -3.52 -8.75 18.60
C LYS A 69 -3.89 -10.19 18.92
N ARG A 70 -3.21 -11.16 18.32
CA ARG A 70 -3.49 -12.60 18.46
C ARG A 70 -2.35 -13.38 19.10
N GLY A 71 -1.16 -12.79 19.21
CA GLY A 71 0.03 -13.51 19.64
C GLY A 71 0.68 -14.31 18.52
N LEU A 72 1.86 -14.88 18.79
CA LEU A 72 2.67 -15.56 17.79
C LEU A 72 1.99 -16.80 17.23
N GLN A 73 1.48 -17.69 18.09
CA GLN A 73 0.92 -18.97 17.67
C GLN A 73 -0.27 -18.80 16.72
N ASP A 74 -1.23 -17.95 17.08
CA ASP A 74 -2.39 -17.68 16.23
C ASP A 74 -2.01 -16.93 14.95
N SER A 75 -0.99 -16.07 15.00
CA SER A 75 -0.49 -15.40 13.79
C SER A 75 0.14 -16.40 12.83
N CYS A 76 0.89 -17.39 13.33
CA CYS A 76 1.39 -18.49 12.51
C CYS A 76 0.25 -19.31 11.90
N ARG A 77 -0.83 -19.59 12.66
CA ARG A 77 -2.03 -20.27 12.13
C ARG A 77 -2.72 -19.47 11.03
N LEU A 78 -2.89 -18.15 11.23
CA LEU A 78 -3.47 -17.25 10.23
C LEU A 78 -2.58 -17.14 8.97
N PHE A 79 -1.26 -17.07 9.14
CA PHE A 79 -0.32 -17.10 8.03
C PHE A 79 -0.41 -18.42 7.24
N ALA A 80 -0.44 -19.56 7.95
CA ALA A 80 -0.61 -20.87 7.33
C ALA A 80 -1.93 -20.97 6.57
N LEU A 81 -3.02 -20.43 7.11
CA LEU A 81 -4.31 -20.33 6.41
C LEU A 81 -4.21 -19.50 5.13
N ALA A 82 -3.58 -18.32 5.19
CA ALA A 82 -3.39 -17.47 4.03
C ALA A 82 -2.59 -18.20 2.93
N PHE A 83 -1.52 -18.89 3.32
CA PHE A 83 -0.69 -19.70 2.43
C PHE A 83 -1.46 -20.87 1.82
N LEU A 84 -2.25 -21.60 2.62
CA LEU A 84 -3.07 -22.71 2.15
C LEU A 84 -4.08 -22.28 1.09
N ILE A 85 -4.68 -21.08 1.23
CA ILE A 85 -5.57 -20.51 0.21
C ILE A 85 -4.80 -20.27 -1.09
N GLN A 86 -3.59 -19.71 -1.05
CA GLN A 86 -2.77 -19.50 -2.25
C GLN A 86 -2.42 -20.83 -2.93
N VAL A 87 -2.00 -21.83 -2.16
CA VAL A 87 -1.69 -23.16 -2.69
C VAL A 87 -2.92 -23.80 -3.32
N THR A 88 -4.06 -23.76 -2.64
CA THR A 88 -5.32 -24.32 -3.14
C THR A 88 -5.72 -23.70 -4.48
N LEU A 89 -5.65 -22.37 -4.59
CA LEU A 89 -5.95 -21.66 -5.85
C LEU A 89 -4.90 -21.95 -6.94
N ALA A 90 -3.67 -22.28 -6.55
CA ALA A 90 -2.59 -22.60 -7.48
C ALA A 90 -2.65 -24.04 -8.03
N ILE A 91 -3.37 -24.97 -7.37
CA ILE A 91 -3.43 -26.41 -7.74
C ILE A 91 -3.62 -26.65 -9.25
N PRO A 92 -4.62 -26.07 -9.95
CA PRO A 92 -4.82 -26.38 -11.37
C PRO A 92 -3.61 -26.00 -12.23
N PHE A 93 -2.90 -24.93 -11.87
CA PHE A 93 -1.71 -24.47 -12.58
C PHE A 93 -0.47 -25.28 -12.20
N LEU A 94 -0.33 -25.63 -10.93
CA LEU A 94 0.76 -26.46 -10.42
C LEU A 94 0.70 -27.89 -10.96
N HIS A 95 -0.50 -28.43 -11.19
CA HIS A 95 -0.68 -29.74 -11.80
C HIS A 95 -0.31 -29.73 -13.29
N THR A 96 -0.65 -28.65 -14.01
CA THR A 96 -0.46 -28.58 -15.46
C THR A 96 0.96 -28.16 -15.85
N ASN A 97 1.51 -27.12 -15.22
CA ASN A 97 2.87 -26.62 -15.48
C ASN A 97 3.42 -25.85 -14.28
N PRO A 98 3.98 -26.55 -13.27
CA PRO A 98 4.43 -25.91 -12.04
C PRO A 98 5.55 -24.90 -12.26
N LEU A 99 6.51 -25.20 -13.14
CA LEU A 99 7.61 -24.27 -13.47
C LEU A 99 7.10 -23.00 -14.17
N GLY A 100 6.17 -23.15 -15.11
CA GLY A 100 5.55 -22.03 -15.81
C GLY A 100 4.72 -21.16 -14.87
N TYR A 101 3.97 -21.77 -13.96
CA TYR A 101 3.22 -21.07 -12.93
C TYR A 101 4.15 -20.27 -12.01
N LEU A 102 5.18 -20.90 -11.41
CA LEU A 102 6.08 -20.22 -10.49
C LEU A 102 6.80 -19.03 -11.13
N ARG A 103 7.26 -19.18 -12.38
CA ARG A 103 7.90 -18.07 -13.14
C ARG A 103 6.92 -16.95 -13.49
N SER A 104 5.66 -17.27 -13.76
CA SER A 104 4.66 -16.29 -14.19
C SER A 104 3.97 -15.59 -13.03
N ALA A 105 3.70 -16.31 -11.94
CA ALA A 105 3.08 -15.78 -10.72
C ALA A 105 3.97 -14.73 -10.08
N PHE A 106 5.29 -14.96 -10.06
CA PHE A 106 6.28 -14.04 -9.51
C PHE A 106 7.30 -13.64 -10.58
N ASN A 107 6.86 -12.84 -11.54
CA ASN A 107 7.74 -12.37 -12.61
C ASN A 107 8.62 -11.19 -12.14
N PHE A 108 9.64 -11.47 -11.34
CA PHE A 108 10.59 -10.49 -10.80
C PHE A 108 11.47 -9.83 -11.89
N GLY A 109 11.60 -10.46 -13.05
CA GLY A 109 12.34 -9.92 -14.19
C GLY A 109 11.56 -8.87 -14.98
N ARG A 110 10.24 -8.73 -14.75
CA ARG A 110 9.41 -7.79 -15.49
C ARG A 110 9.79 -6.34 -15.18
N VAL A 111 10.07 -5.59 -16.24
CA VAL A 111 10.29 -4.14 -16.19
C VAL A 111 9.19 -3.47 -16.98
N PHE A 112 8.57 -2.44 -16.39
CA PHE A 112 7.55 -1.65 -17.06
C PHE A 112 8.20 -0.54 -17.89
N ASP A 113 7.56 -0.14 -19.00
CA ASP A 113 8.08 0.93 -19.85
C ASP A 113 8.17 2.26 -19.09
N HIS A 114 9.34 2.90 -19.15
CA HIS A 114 9.57 4.22 -18.55
C HIS A 114 8.64 5.32 -19.11
N ARG A 115 8.10 5.18 -20.33
CA ARG A 115 7.17 6.17 -20.90
C ARG A 115 5.83 6.27 -20.16
N TRP A 116 5.43 5.21 -19.47
CA TRP A 116 4.12 5.11 -18.81
C TRP A 116 4.18 5.27 -17.29
N THR A 117 5.38 5.45 -16.73
CA THR A 117 5.52 5.63 -15.29
C THR A 117 5.11 7.04 -14.88
N VAL A 118 4.26 7.14 -13.86
CA VAL A 118 3.82 8.40 -13.26
C VAL A 118 4.88 8.90 -12.27
N ASN A 119 5.55 7.97 -11.58
CA ASN A 119 6.64 8.27 -10.66
C ASN A 119 8.00 7.97 -11.29
N TRP A 120 9.05 8.62 -10.79
CA TRP A 120 10.42 8.52 -11.31
C TRP A 120 10.61 8.93 -12.78
N ARG A 121 9.66 9.67 -13.38
CA ARG A 121 9.74 10.13 -14.79
C ARG A 121 10.94 11.05 -15.05
N PHE A 122 11.44 11.68 -13.98
CA PHE A 122 12.62 12.53 -14.00
C PHE A 122 13.95 11.76 -14.02
N VAL A 123 13.92 10.44 -13.82
CA VAL A 123 15.10 9.58 -13.87
C VAL A 123 15.35 9.16 -15.32
N PRO A 124 16.61 9.17 -15.81
CA PRO A 124 16.92 8.64 -17.14
C PRO A 124 16.53 7.17 -17.31
N VAL A 125 16.18 6.77 -18.54
CA VAL A 125 15.67 5.42 -18.85
C VAL A 125 16.69 4.34 -18.47
N GLU A 126 17.97 4.63 -18.68
CA GLU A 126 19.10 3.75 -18.43
C GLU A 126 19.22 3.45 -16.93
N VAL A 127 19.02 4.46 -16.08
CA VAL A 127 19.05 4.31 -14.62
C VAL A 127 17.79 3.61 -14.14
N PHE A 128 16.61 4.00 -14.65
CA PHE A 128 15.33 3.43 -14.27
C PHE A 128 15.25 1.91 -14.53
N THR A 129 15.79 1.45 -15.66
CA THR A 129 15.79 0.03 -16.03
C THR A 129 16.88 -0.77 -15.30
N HIS A 130 17.86 -0.09 -14.70
CA HIS A 130 18.99 -0.73 -14.05
C HIS A 130 18.60 -1.52 -12.79
N LYS A 131 19.21 -2.69 -12.59
CA LYS A 131 18.95 -3.56 -11.41
C LYS A 131 19.36 -2.88 -10.09
N TYR A 132 20.49 -2.17 -10.07
CA TYR A 132 20.94 -1.42 -8.88
C TYR A 132 19.90 -0.41 -8.41
N PHE A 133 19.26 0.33 -9.32
CA PHE A 133 18.21 1.29 -8.94
C PHE A 133 17.04 0.58 -8.25
N HIS A 134 16.60 -0.57 -8.79
CA HIS A 134 15.57 -1.38 -8.15
C HIS A 134 15.98 -1.88 -6.75
N CYS A 135 17.20 -2.39 -6.58
CA CYS A 135 17.70 -2.86 -5.29
C CYS A 135 17.80 -1.74 -4.25
N ILE A 136 18.26 -0.55 -4.66
CA ILE A 136 18.34 0.64 -3.80
C ILE A 136 16.94 1.06 -3.34
N LEU A 137 15.96 1.13 -4.25
CA LEU A 137 14.58 1.42 -3.89
C LEU A 137 14.00 0.40 -2.91
N LEU A 138 14.26 -0.89 -3.13
CA LEU A 138 13.82 -1.95 -2.24
C LEU A 138 14.46 -1.85 -0.86
N LEU A 139 15.76 -1.55 -0.78
CA LEU A 139 16.48 -1.35 0.47
C LEU A 139 15.87 -0.19 1.27
N PHE A 140 15.69 0.98 0.64
CA PHE A 140 15.06 2.13 1.31
C PHE A 140 13.62 1.86 1.71
N HIS A 141 12.85 1.15 0.88
CA HIS A 141 11.50 0.70 1.22
C HIS A 141 11.51 -0.12 2.51
N ILE A 142 12.34 -1.16 2.58
CA ILE A 142 12.44 -2.05 3.75
C ILE A 142 12.85 -1.27 5.00
N ILE A 143 13.90 -0.45 4.90
CA ILE A 143 14.36 0.40 6.01
C ILE A 143 13.24 1.29 6.52
N LEU A 144 12.53 1.98 5.62
CA LEU A 144 11.49 2.92 6.00
C LEU A 144 10.26 2.22 6.57
N VAL A 145 9.90 1.03 6.07
CA VAL A 145 8.83 0.20 6.65
C VAL A 145 9.17 -0.20 8.09
N PHE A 146 10.38 -0.71 8.33
CA PHE A 146 10.82 -1.06 9.68
C PHE A 146 10.87 0.16 10.60
N TYR A 147 11.38 1.29 10.12
CA TYR A 147 11.42 2.53 10.88
C TYR A 147 10.02 3.05 11.22
N PHE A 148 9.10 3.03 10.25
CA PHE A 148 7.70 3.44 10.46
C PHE A 148 6.99 2.54 11.48
N LEU A 149 7.15 1.21 11.36
CA LEU A 149 6.64 0.25 12.34
C LEU A 149 7.28 0.49 13.71
N TYR A 150 8.59 0.71 13.78
CA TYR A 150 9.26 0.98 15.05
C TYR A 150 8.67 2.21 15.76
N ILE A 151 8.56 3.34 15.05
CA ILE A 151 8.06 4.60 15.61
C ILE A 151 6.57 4.50 15.97
N LYS A 152 5.72 4.04 15.04
CA LYS A 152 4.26 4.08 15.23
C LYS A 152 3.71 2.89 15.97
N PHE A 153 4.44 1.78 16.02
CA PHE A 153 4.01 0.55 16.67
C PHE A 153 4.82 0.23 17.91
N PHE A 154 6.11 -0.07 17.76
CA PHE A 154 6.93 -0.65 18.82
C PHE A 154 7.37 0.35 19.90
N ARG A 155 7.63 1.61 19.57
CA ARG A 155 8.00 2.63 20.58
C ARG A 155 6.91 2.83 21.63
N TYR A 156 5.67 2.45 21.32
CA TYR A 156 4.50 2.62 22.18
C TYR A 156 3.76 1.28 22.41
N VAL A 157 4.52 0.19 22.63
CA VAL A 157 4.05 -1.19 22.89
C VAL A 157 2.91 -1.27 23.91
N LEU A 158 2.80 -0.32 24.84
CA LEU A 158 1.77 -0.32 25.90
C LEU A 158 0.40 0.24 25.51
N SER A 159 0.24 0.85 24.33
CA SER A 159 -1.05 1.44 23.97
C SER A 159 -1.94 0.45 23.23
N ILE A 160 -3.10 0.15 23.81
CA ILE A 160 -4.23 -0.51 23.15
C ILE A 160 -4.30 -0.07 21.68
N VAL A 161 -4.05 -0.99 20.75
CA VAL A 161 -4.20 -0.75 19.31
C VAL A 161 -5.69 -0.54 19.05
N TYR A 162 -6.14 0.71 19.02
CA TYR A 162 -7.49 1.09 18.62
C TYR A 162 -7.65 0.96 17.10
N THR A 163 -8.90 0.86 16.63
CA THR A 163 -9.26 0.69 15.21
C THR A 163 -8.59 1.69 14.27
N LYS A 164 -8.45 2.96 14.68
CA LYS A 164 -7.73 3.99 13.91
C LYS A 164 -6.26 3.64 13.65
N LYS A 165 -5.59 2.99 14.60
CA LYS A 165 -4.17 2.62 14.49
C LYS A 165 -3.97 1.48 13.47
N ILE A 166 -4.91 0.55 13.37
CA ILE A 166 -4.89 -0.51 12.35
C ILE A 166 -4.88 0.11 10.95
N VAL A 167 -5.83 1.01 10.67
CA VAL A 167 -5.94 1.68 9.37
C VAL A 167 -4.71 2.54 9.09
N LEU A 168 -4.17 3.24 10.09
CA LEU A 168 -2.93 4.01 9.95
C LEU A 168 -1.72 3.15 9.58
N LEU A 169 -1.54 1.99 10.20
CA LEU A 169 -0.42 1.11 9.88
C LEU A 169 -0.54 0.56 8.45
N LEU A 170 -1.74 0.09 8.08
CA LEU A 170 -2.01 -0.43 6.73
C LEU A 170 -1.79 0.65 5.66
N ALA A 171 -2.40 1.83 5.86
CA ALA A 171 -2.33 2.92 4.90
C ALA A 171 -0.92 3.53 4.82
N GLY A 172 -0.23 3.68 5.95
CA GLY A 172 1.12 4.25 6.03
C GLY A 172 2.16 3.37 5.35
N ILE A 173 2.15 2.07 5.63
CA ILE A 173 3.07 1.12 4.97
C ILE A 173 2.77 1.03 3.47
N ASN A 174 1.50 1.03 3.07
CA ASN A 174 1.15 1.08 1.66
C ASN A 174 1.65 2.35 0.97
N LEU A 175 1.53 3.52 1.62
CA LEU A 175 2.09 4.76 1.09
C LEU A 175 3.61 4.65 0.89
N ILE A 176 4.35 4.09 1.86
CA ILE A 176 5.78 3.81 1.71
C ILE A 176 6.02 2.87 0.51
N GLY A 177 5.22 1.82 0.36
CA GLY A 177 5.26 0.93 -0.79
C GLY A 177 5.08 1.65 -2.13
N ILE A 178 4.08 2.54 -2.22
CA ILE A 178 3.80 3.33 -3.41
C ILE A 178 4.97 4.30 -3.72
N SER A 179 5.49 5.01 -2.73
CA SER A 179 6.58 5.99 -2.93
C SER A 179 7.86 5.35 -3.47
N PHE A 180 8.20 4.14 -3.00
CA PHE A 180 9.40 3.42 -3.41
C PHE A 180 9.17 2.40 -4.52
N SER A 181 7.95 2.27 -5.03
CA SER A 181 7.69 1.44 -6.21
C SER A 181 8.46 2.00 -7.40
N ARG A 182 9.23 1.16 -8.11
CA ARG A 182 10.02 1.61 -9.26
C ARG A 182 9.14 2.19 -10.37
N SER A 183 7.99 1.58 -10.64
CA SER A 183 7.14 1.97 -11.77
C SER A 183 5.69 2.03 -11.34
N LEU A 184 5.05 3.19 -11.53
CA LEU A 184 3.62 3.36 -11.27
C LEU A 184 2.89 3.71 -12.55
N HIS A 185 2.06 2.81 -13.04
CA HIS A 185 1.13 3.13 -14.12
C HIS A 185 -0.11 3.79 -13.56
N TYR A 186 -0.76 4.61 -14.38
CA TYR A 186 -1.99 5.35 -14.03
C TYR A 186 -3.10 4.52 -13.37
N GLN A 187 -3.23 3.25 -13.70
CA GLN A 187 -4.22 2.36 -13.07
C GLN A 187 -3.92 2.09 -11.58
N PHE A 188 -2.66 2.18 -11.16
CA PHE A 188 -2.22 1.94 -9.79
C PHE A 188 -2.61 3.06 -8.82
N TYR A 189 -3.21 4.15 -9.33
CA TYR A 189 -3.71 5.21 -8.46
C TYR A 189 -4.72 4.66 -7.43
N VAL A 190 -5.55 3.70 -7.85
CA VAL A 190 -6.56 3.05 -6.99
C VAL A 190 -5.95 2.31 -5.79
N TRP A 191 -4.68 1.92 -5.85
CA TRP A 191 -4.01 1.15 -4.79
C TRP A 191 -3.96 1.90 -3.45
N TYR A 192 -4.05 3.23 -3.50
CA TYR A 192 -3.98 4.06 -2.31
C TYR A 192 -4.92 5.27 -2.33
N TYR A 193 -5.59 5.55 -3.45
CA TYR A 193 -6.54 6.66 -3.60
C TYR A 193 -7.52 6.81 -2.42
N HIS A 194 -8.27 5.77 -2.07
CA HIS A 194 -9.27 5.86 -1.01
C HIS A 194 -8.67 6.03 0.40
N LEU A 195 -7.37 5.74 0.56
CA LEU A 195 -6.64 5.89 1.81
C LEU A 195 -6.02 7.29 1.95
N LEU A 196 -5.86 8.03 0.84
CA LEU A 196 -5.25 9.36 0.84
C LEU A 196 -5.96 10.37 1.75
N PRO A 197 -7.30 10.54 1.73
CA PRO A 197 -7.98 11.47 2.63
C PRO A 197 -7.72 11.11 4.10
N PHE A 198 -7.81 9.81 4.43
CA PHE A 198 -7.52 9.34 5.78
C PHE A 198 -6.09 9.69 6.20
N LEU A 199 -5.09 9.38 5.36
CA LEU A 199 -3.67 9.67 5.62
C LEU A 199 -3.41 11.17 5.80
N SER A 200 -3.98 11.99 4.93
CA SER A 200 -3.86 13.45 5.02
C SER A 200 -4.43 13.96 6.35
N TRP A 201 -5.55 13.42 6.82
CA TRP A 201 -6.13 13.79 8.13
C TRP A 201 -5.37 13.26 9.34
N GLN A 202 -4.44 12.31 9.16
CA GLN A 202 -3.52 11.89 10.22
C GLN A 202 -2.32 12.83 10.35
N THR A 203 -2.09 13.75 9.42
CA THR A 203 -0.99 14.74 9.54
C THR A 203 -1.37 15.94 10.42
N PRO A 204 -0.39 16.61 11.06
CA PRO A 204 -0.61 17.81 11.88
C PRO A 204 -0.89 19.08 11.06
N TYR A 205 -0.97 18.99 9.72
CA TYR A 205 -1.14 20.14 8.84
C TYR A 205 -2.54 20.78 8.94
N SER A 206 -2.66 22.03 8.48
CA SER A 206 -3.95 22.73 8.38
C SER A 206 -4.87 22.05 7.37
N THR A 207 -6.18 22.24 7.49
CA THR A 207 -7.17 21.68 6.55
C THR A 207 -6.90 22.13 5.11
N THR A 208 -6.49 23.39 4.92
CA THR A 208 -6.12 23.91 3.61
C THR A 208 -4.94 23.14 3.02
N SER A 209 -3.84 22.98 3.76
CA SER A 209 -2.68 22.23 3.29
C SER A 209 -3.01 20.77 2.97
N LYS A 210 -3.88 20.13 3.77
CA LYS A 210 -4.37 18.76 3.53
C LYS A 210 -5.13 18.65 2.21
N LEU A 211 -6.08 19.54 1.96
CA LEU A 211 -6.86 19.56 0.73
C LEU A 211 -5.99 19.90 -0.49
N THR A 212 -5.09 20.89 -0.37
CA THR A 212 -4.13 21.23 -1.42
C THR A 212 -3.25 20.05 -1.78
N LEU A 213 -2.77 19.30 -0.79
CA LEU A 213 -1.94 18.11 -1.00
C LEU A 213 -2.70 17.02 -1.76
N LEU A 214 -3.96 16.77 -1.40
CA LEU A 214 -4.82 15.83 -2.13
C LEU A 214 -5.07 16.28 -3.57
N GLY A 215 -5.35 17.57 -3.77
CA GLY A 215 -5.58 18.15 -5.10
C GLY A 215 -4.35 18.08 -6.00
N ILE A 216 -3.15 18.34 -5.46
CA ILE A 216 -1.90 18.22 -6.23
C ILE A 216 -1.63 16.76 -6.59
N ILE A 217 -1.84 15.81 -5.68
CA ILE A 217 -1.69 14.37 -5.99
C ILE A 217 -2.65 13.98 -7.11
N GLU A 218 -3.93 14.33 -7.01
CA GLU A 218 -4.94 14.09 -8.06
C GLU A 218 -4.50 14.69 -9.40
N MET A 219 -4.00 15.92 -9.40
CA MET A 219 -3.48 16.57 -10.61
C MET A 219 -2.30 15.79 -11.21
N CYS A 220 -1.32 15.37 -10.39
CA CYS A 220 -0.16 14.60 -10.87
C CYS A 220 -0.57 13.28 -11.53
N TRP A 221 -1.57 12.59 -10.99
CA TRP A 221 -2.11 11.38 -11.60
C TRP A 221 -2.89 11.66 -12.88
N ASN A 222 -3.43 12.87 -13.07
CA ASN A 222 -4.20 13.23 -14.25
C ASN A 222 -3.36 13.74 -15.43
N VAL A 223 -2.13 14.20 -15.20
CA VAL A 223 -1.20 14.59 -16.27
C VAL A 223 -0.80 13.38 -17.12
N TYR A 224 -1.13 13.39 -18.42
CA TYR A 224 -0.87 12.31 -19.36
C TYR A 224 -0.29 12.83 -20.70
N PRO A 225 0.89 12.34 -21.15
CA PRO A 225 1.85 11.53 -20.39
C PRO A 225 2.47 12.32 -19.23
N SER A 226 3.08 11.62 -18.27
CA SER A 226 3.72 12.25 -17.12
C SER A 226 4.92 13.08 -17.57
N THR A 227 5.10 14.23 -16.93
CA THR A 227 6.24 15.14 -17.11
C THR A 227 7.22 15.01 -15.95
N LEU A 228 8.46 15.50 -16.14
CA LEU A 228 9.47 15.61 -15.09
C LEU A 228 8.92 16.31 -13.84
N TRP A 229 8.23 17.45 -14.04
CA TRP A 229 7.63 18.23 -12.97
C TRP A 229 6.50 17.51 -12.25
N SER A 230 5.56 16.90 -12.98
CA SER A 230 4.45 16.15 -12.35
C SER A 230 4.97 14.97 -11.51
N SER A 231 6.03 14.30 -11.97
CA SER A 231 6.62 13.19 -11.23
C SER A 231 7.41 13.65 -10.00
N LEU A 232 8.19 14.73 -10.10
CA LEU A 232 8.89 15.31 -8.94
C LEU A 232 7.90 15.80 -7.89
N LEU A 233 6.84 16.48 -8.34
CA LEU A 233 5.80 17.01 -7.47
C LEU A 233 5.04 15.89 -6.76
N LEU A 234 4.74 14.78 -7.43
CA LEU A 234 4.13 13.61 -6.81
C LEU A 234 4.99 13.05 -5.67
N HIS A 235 6.30 12.91 -5.90
CA HIS A 235 7.27 12.47 -4.89
C HIS A 235 7.36 13.44 -3.71
N PHE A 236 7.36 14.74 -3.99
CA PHE A 236 7.35 15.77 -2.95
C PHE A 236 6.07 15.70 -2.09
N CYS A 237 4.90 15.50 -2.71
CA CYS A 237 3.65 15.30 -1.99
C CYS A 237 3.66 14.05 -1.12
N HIS A 238 4.19 12.93 -1.64
CA HIS A 238 4.36 11.70 -0.85
C HIS A 238 5.32 11.91 0.32
N ALA A 239 6.43 12.63 0.12
CA ALA A 239 7.38 12.96 1.16
C ALA A 239 6.75 13.83 2.26
N ILE A 240 6.00 14.87 1.90
CA ILE A 240 5.24 15.69 2.85
C ILE A 240 4.25 14.84 3.65
N LEU A 241 3.48 13.98 2.99
CA LEU A 241 2.57 13.06 3.69
C LEU A 241 3.33 12.18 4.69
N LEU A 242 4.42 11.54 4.27
CA LEU A 242 5.22 10.67 5.14
C LEU A 242 5.79 11.43 6.33
N VAL A 243 6.39 12.61 6.11
CA VAL A 243 6.91 13.48 7.19
C VAL A 243 5.78 13.84 8.17
N GLY A 244 4.62 14.25 7.66
CA GLY A 244 3.46 14.56 8.49
C GLY A 244 2.99 13.37 9.33
N LEU A 245 3.02 12.16 8.76
CA LEU A 245 2.69 10.93 9.48
C LEU A 245 3.72 10.63 10.58
N PHE A 246 5.02 10.80 10.31
CA PHE A 246 6.06 10.62 11.33
C PHE A 246 5.91 11.64 12.47
N LEU A 247 5.68 12.91 12.14
CA LEU A 247 5.52 14.01 13.10
C LEU A 247 4.23 13.97 13.90
N GLN A 248 3.20 13.24 13.44
CA GLN A 248 1.93 13.14 14.16
C GLN A 248 2.17 12.69 15.61
N PRO A 249 1.85 13.52 16.62
CA PRO A 249 2.02 13.15 18.01
C PRO A 249 1.08 11.99 18.34
N ASP A 250 1.56 11.02 19.11
CA ASP A 250 0.75 9.88 19.49
C ASP A 250 -0.49 10.32 20.27
N LEU A 251 -1.64 9.72 19.96
CA LEU A 251 -2.92 10.03 20.60
C LEU A 251 -2.88 9.92 22.14
N ASN A 252 -1.90 9.20 22.69
CA ASN A 252 -1.70 9.06 24.13
C ASN A 252 -0.92 10.20 24.78
N SER A 253 -0.17 11.03 24.04
CA SER A 253 0.54 12.17 24.63
C SER A 253 -0.45 13.23 25.13
N LYS A 254 -1.56 13.42 24.41
CA LYS A 254 -2.64 14.34 24.81
C LYS A 254 -3.40 13.93 26.07
N LYS A 255 -3.44 12.63 26.41
CA LYS A 255 -4.11 12.16 27.64
C LYS A 255 -3.28 12.34 28.91
N LYS A 256 -1.98 12.64 28.80
CA LYS A 256 -1.11 12.91 29.96
C LYS A 256 -1.02 14.40 30.30
N SER A 257 -1.60 15.29 29.48
CA SER A 257 -1.51 16.75 29.62
C SER A 257 -2.85 17.41 29.97
N THR A 258 -3.83 16.63 30.42
CA THR A 258 -5.14 17.06 30.93
C THR A 258 -5.42 16.30 32.20
#